data_AF-A0A089LA44-F1
#
_entry.id   AF-A0A089LA44-F1
#
_cell.length_a   1.000
_cell.length_b   1.000
_cell.length_c   1.000
_cell.angle_alpha   90.00
_cell.angle_beta   90.00
_cell.angle_gamma   90.00
#
_symmetry.space_group_name_H-M   'P 1'
#
loop_
_entity.id
_entity.type
_entity.pdbx_description
1 polymer ?
#
loop_
_entity_poly.entity_id
_entity_poly.type
_entity_poly.pdbx_seq_one_letter_code
_entity_poly.pdbx_strand_id
1 'polypeptide(L)' 'MRWIIYILFAILYGLTTLYGLGPVLLADGSFRERMLTLAIVLLIYAGITWWLRSLLKRLGRR' A
#
# COMPACT_ATOMS: atom_id res chain seq x y z
N MET A 1 12.07 8.59 -16.47
CA MET A 1 12.13 7.32 -15.69
C MET A 1 11.41 7.40 -14.34
N ARG A 2 11.60 8.45 -13.52
CA ARG A 2 10.92 8.56 -12.20
C ARG A 2 9.38 8.47 -12.27
N TRP A 3 8.78 9.00 -13.34
CA TRP A 3 7.35 8.89 -13.60
C TRP A 3 6.84 7.45 -13.67
N ILE A 4 7.60 6.52 -14.27
CA ILE A 4 7.22 5.09 -14.34
C ILE A 4 7.14 4.49 -12.94
N ILE A 5 8.07 4.87 -12.05
CA ILE A 5 8.08 4.42 -10.66
C ILE A 5 6.86 4.97 -9.92
N TYR A 6 6.54 6.25 -10.10
CA TYR A 6 5.34 6.82 -9.50
C TYR A 6 4.06 6.16 -10.00
N ILE A 7 3.94 5.89 -11.30
CA ILE A 7 2.77 5.20 -11.87
C ILE A 7 2.66 3.78 -11.31
N LEU A 8 3.77 3.03 -11.27
CA LEU A 8 3.79 1.67 -10.72
C LEU A 8 3.34 1.66 -9.24
N PHE A 9 3.89 2.56 -8.43
CA PHE A 9 3.53 2.64 -7.02
C PHE A 9 2.11 3.17 -6.81
N ALA A 10 1.62 4.08 -7.66
CA ALA A 10 0.22 4.52 -7.62
C ALA A 10 -0.75 3.36 -7.90
N ILE A 11 -0.45 2.51 -8.88
CA ILE A 11 -1.21 1.28 -9.14
C ILE A 11 -1.14 0.36 -7.91
N LEU A 12 0.04 0.17 -7.33
CA LEU A 12 0.23 -0.67 -6.15
C LEU A 12 -0.62 -0.18 -4.96
N TYR A 13 -0.62 1.12 -4.68
CA TYR A 13 -1.50 1.73 -3.68
C TYR A 13 -2.97 1.54 -4.01
N GLY A 14 -3.37 1.76 -5.27
CA GLY A 14 -4.74 1.57 -5.73
C GLY A 14 -5.23 0.15 -5.48
N LEU A 15 -4.42 -0.85 -5.84
CA LEU A 15 -4.71 -2.26 -5.57
C LEU A 15 -4.81 -2.54 -4.07
N THR A 16 -3.86 -2.07 -3.25
CA THR A 16 -3.94 -2.24 -1.79
C THR A 16 -5.19 -1.56 -1.20
N THR A 17 -5.64 -0.44 -1.76
CA THR A 17 -6.88 0.21 -1.32
C THR A 17 -8.10 -0.62 -1.69
N LEU A 18 -8.22 -1.03 -2.95
CA LEU A 18 -9.39 -1.78 -3.42
C LEU A 18 -9.50 -3.16 -2.76
N TYR A 19 -8.39 -3.89 -2.66
CA TYR A 19 -8.36 -5.27 -2.16
C TYR A 19 -8.01 -5.39 -0.68
N GLY A 20 -7.42 -4.37 -0.06
CA GLY A 20 -7.05 -4.35 1.36
C GLY A 20 -8.05 -3.55 2.20
N LEU A 21 -8.17 -2.24 1.95
CA LEU A 21 -9.15 -1.40 2.67
C LEU A 21 -10.59 -1.70 2.26
N GLY A 22 -10.83 -2.10 1.01
CA GLY A 22 -12.16 -2.50 0.54
C GLY A 22 -12.83 -3.53 1.45
N PRO A 23 -12.21 -4.69 1.72
CA PRO A 23 -12.75 -5.66 2.67
C PRO A 23 -12.90 -5.13 4.10
N VAL A 24 -12.00 -4.27 4.57
CA VAL A 24 -12.12 -3.67 5.92
C VAL A 24 -13.38 -2.81 6.02
N LEU A 25 -13.78 -2.12 4.95
CA LEU A 25 -14.90 -1.20 4.96
C LEU A 25 -16.23 -1.85 4.57
N LEU A 26 -16.19 -2.76 3.59
CA LEU A 26 -17.36 -3.22 2.86
C LEU A 26 -17.68 -4.70 3.08
N ALA A 27 -16.75 -5.52 3.55
CA ALA A 27 -17.03 -6.94 3.79
C ALA A 27 -17.80 -7.13 5.10
N ASP A 28 -18.71 -8.09 5.08
CA ASP A 28 -19.50 -8.52 6.24
C ASP A 28 -18.68 -9.45 7.15
N GLY A 29 -17.52 -8.97 7.59
CA GLY A 29 -16.66 -9.66 8.56
C GLY A 29 -16.92 -9.19 9.98
N SER A 30 -16.61 -10.02 10.98
CA SER A 30 -16.66 -9.61 12.37
C SER A 30 -15.71 -8.44 12.63
N PHE A 31 -16.00 -7.63 13.66
CA PHE A 31 -15.14 -6.49 14.03
C PHE A 31 -13.68 -6.90 14.23
N ARG A 32 -13.44 -8.07 14.83
CA ARG A 32 -12.10 -8.59 15.11
C ARG A 32 -11.33 -8.92 13.83
N GLU A 33 -11.98 -9.56 12.87
CA GLU A 33 -11.38 -9.89 11.57
C GLU A 33 -11.04 -8.61 10.81
N ARG A 34 -11.97 -7.64 10.76
CA ARG A 34 -11.77 -6.36 10.09
C ARG A 34 -10.61 -5.56 10.69
N MET A 35 -10.44 -5.58 12.01
CA MET A 35 -9.28 -4.94 12.66
C MET A 35 -7.96 -5.62 12.35
N LEU A 36 -7.95 -6.95 12.27
CA LEU A 36 -6.76 -7.69 11.88
C LEU A 36 -6.39 -7.38 10.43
N THR A 37 -7.36 -7.39 9.51
CA THR A 37 -7.16 -6.99 8.12
C THR A 37 -6.66 -5.55 8.02
N LEU A 38 -7.25 -4.61 8.77
CA LEU A 38 -6.81 -3.22 8.79
C LEU A 38 -5.34 -3.09 9.24
N ALA A 39 -4.96 -3.77 10.33
CA ALA A 39 -3.59 -3.75 10.82
C ALA A 39 -2.59 -4.25 9.76
N ILE A 40 -2.91 -5.34 9.07
CA ILE A 40 -2.09 -5.88 7.97
C ILE A 40 -2.01 -4.87 6.82
N VAL A 41 -3.13 -4.27 6.40
CA VAL A 41 -3.17 -3.31 5.30
C VAL A 41 -2.34 -2.07 5.61
N LEU A 42 -2.39 -1.57 6.85
CA LEU A 42 -1.57 -0.45 7.29
C LEU A 42 -0.06 -0.79 7.26
N LEU A 43 0.32 -2.00 7.66
CA LEU A 43 1.71 -2.47 7.55
C LEU A 43 2.15 -2.55 6.08
N ILE A 44 1.28 -3.00 5.18
CA ILE A 44 1.55 -3.02 3.73
C ILE A 44 1.76 -1.60 3.22
N TYR A 45 0.90 -0.64 3.56
CA TYR A 45 1.09 0.76 3.14
C TYR A 45 2.40 1.35 3.65
N ALA A 46 2.77 1.07 4.91
CA ALA A 46 4.05 1.50 5.46
C ALA A 46 5.22 0.88 4.69
N GLY A 47 5.15 -0.42 4.36
CA GLY A 47 6.14 -1.13 3.57
C GLY A 47 6.29 -0.57 2.15
N ILE A 48 5.17 -0.35 1.45
CA ILE A 48 5.16 0.26 0.12
C ILE A 48 5.77 1.67 0.16
N THR A 49 5.39 2.48 1.15
CA THR A 49 5.91 3.85 1.31
C THR A 49 7.41 3.83 1.55
N TRP A 50 7.87 2.98 2.45
CA TRP A 50 9.29 2.82 2.75
C TRP A 50 10.09 2.35 1.53
N TRP A 51 9.53 1.41 0.76
CA TRP A 51 10.15 0.92 -0.47
C TRP A 51 10.25 2.01 -1.53
N LEU A 52 9.18 2.78 -1.78
CA LEU A 52 9.21 3.90 -2.72
C LEU A 52 10.28 4.92 -2.36
N ARG A 53 10.32 5.33 -1.08
CA ARG A 53 11.33 6.27 -0.57
C ARG A 53 12.74 5.73 -0.77
N SER A 54 12.95 4.45 -0.48
CA SER A 54 14.24 3.78 -0.64
C SER A 54 14.69 3.72 -2.10
N LEU A 55 13.77 3.43 -3.04
CA LEU A 55 14.07 3.42 -4.48
C LEU A 55 14.38 4.82 -5.00
N LEU A 56 13.56 5.82 -4.67
CA LEU A 56 13.79 7.20 -5.12
C LEU A 56 15.11 7.76 -4.57
N LYS A 57 15.46 7.44 -3.32
CA LYS A 57 16.75 7.82 -2.72
C LYS A 57 17.94 7.20 -3.45
N ARG A 58 17.82 5.95 -3.92
CA ARG A 58 18.87 5.29 -4.73
C ARG A 58 19.02 5.92 -6.11
N LEU A 59 17.91 6.31 -6.73
CA LEU A 59 17.87 6.98 -8.06
C LEU A 59 18.22 8.47 -8.04
N GLY A 60 18.25 9.12 -6.88
CA GLY A 60 18.71 10.50 -6.72
C GLY A 60 20.17 10.63 -6.30
N ARG A 61 20.82 9.52 -5.91
CA ARG A 61 22.26 9.45 -5.59
C ARG A 61 23.13 9.03 -6.77
N ARG A 62 22.51 8.63 -7.88
CA ARG A 62 23.15 8.47 -9.19
C ARG A 62 22.88 9.72 -10.01
#